data_AF-A0A202DYW8-F1
#
_entry.id   AF-A0A202DYW8-F1
#
_cell.length_a   1.000
_cell.length_b   1.000
_cell.length_c   1.000
_cell.angle_alpha   90.00
_cell.angle_beta   90.00
_cell.angle_gamma   90.00
#
_symmetry.space_group_name_H-M   'P 1'
#
loop_
_entity.id
_entity.type
_entity.pdbx_description
1 polymer ?
#
loop_
_entity_poly.entity_id
_entity_poly.type
_entity_poly.pdbx_seq_one_letter_code
_entity_poly.pdbx_strand_id
1 'polypeptide(L)' 'MDSVLDGSKKAEIRKDDRGFEVGDELYLREWSLHTEDYGPRSVKVRVTYIFRGPGLGLKSGFVVMSFEVIK' A
#
# COMPACT_ATOMS: atom_id res chain seq x y z
N MET A 1 -6.72 -7.68 -3.81
CA MET A 1 -5.44 -8.13 -4.39
C MET A 1 -5.43 -7.96 -5.89
N ASP A 2 -6.49 -8.40 -6.58
CA ASP A 2 -6.57 -8.39 -8.05
C ASP A 2 -6.27 -7.02 -8.68
N SER A 3 -6.82 -5.92 -8.14
CA SER A 3 -6.56 -4.57 -8.65
C SER A 3 -5.11 -4.10 -8.53
N VAL A 4 -4.34 -4.66 -7.59
CA VAL A 4 -2.90 -4.38 -7.49
C VAL A 4 -2.14 -5.18 -8.54
N LEU A 5 -2.54 -6.44 -8.77
CA LEU A 5 -1.92 -7.35 -9.73
C LEU A 5 -2.20 -6.94 -11.19
N ASP A 6 -3.40 -6.45 -11.49
CA ASP A 6 -3.77 -5.94 -12.81
C ASP A 6 -3.27 -4.51 -13.10
N GLY A 7 -2.70 -3.84 -12.08
CA GLY A 7 -2.11 -2.50 -12.18
C GLY A 7 -3.11 -1.34 -12.19
N SER A 8 -4.40 -1.59 -11.98
CA SER A 8 -5.43 -0.53 -11.89
C SER A 8 -5.34 0.25 -10.58
N LYS A 9 -4.96 -0.40 -9.47
CA LYS A 9 -4.71 0.23 -8.17
C LYS A 9 -3.22 0.54 -8.02
N LYS A 10 -2.91 1.84 -7.98
CA LYS A 10 -1.54 2.37 -7.92
C LYS A 10 -1.20 3.12 -6.62
N ALA A 11 -2.10 3.13 -5.64
CA ALA A 11 -1.89 3.80 -4.38
C ALA A 11 -2.58 3.11 -3.20
N GLU A 12 -2.04 3.30 -2.00
CA GLU A 12 -2.55 2.75 -0.74
C GLU A 12 -2.59 3.84 0.34
N ILE A 13 -3.66 3.86 1.14
CA ILE A 13 -3.74 4.70 2.34
C ILE A 13 -3.36 3.86 3.55
N ARG A 14 -2.40 4.33 4.37
CA ARG A 14 -2.00 3.68 5.62
C ARG A 14 -1.86 4.67 6.75
N LYS A 15 -1.89 4.17 7.99
CA LYS A 15 -1.39 4.92 9.13
C LYS A 15 0.12 5.11 8.95
N ASP A 16 0.62 6.31 9.16
CA ASP A 16 2.05 6.62 9.06
C ASP A 16 2.75 6.34 10.41
N ASP A 17 2.81 5.05 10.76
CA ASP A 17 3.37 4.56 12.04
C ASP A 17 4.67 3.77 11.89
N ARG A 18 5.23 3.76 10.67
CA ARG A 18 6.47 3.03 10.33
C ARG A 18 7.55 3.91 9.70
N GLY A 19 7.28 5.20 9.49
CA GLY A 19 8.23 6.11 8.84
C GLY A 19 8.47 5.74 7.38
N PHE A 20 7.41 5.52 6.61
CA PHE A 20 7.50 5.12 5.19
C PHE A 20 8.20 6.19 4.36
N GLU A 21 9.09 5.81 3.45
CA GLU A 21 9.80 6.72 2.57
C GLU A 21 9.67 6.33 1.08
N VAL A 22 9.89 7.30 0.19
CA VAL A 22 9.99 7.02 -1.24
C VAL A 22 11.19 6.11 -1.50
N GLY A 23 10.99 5.05 -2.29
CA GLY A 23 11.99 4.01 -2.53
C GLY A 23 11.80 2.75 -1.67
N ASP A 24 11.01 2.82 -0.59
CA ASP A 24 10.70 1.65 0.22
C ASP A 24 10.01 0.54 -0.59
N GLU A 25 10.31 -0.71 -0.24
CA GLU A 25 9.61 -1.87 -0.77
C GLU A 25 8.54 -2.34 0.22
N LEU A 26 7.30 -2.44 -0.27
CA LEU A 26 6.19 -2.99 0.50
C LEU A 26 5.90 -4.41 0.03
N TYR A 27 5.81 -5.34 0.98
CA TYR A 27 5.30 -6.68 0.73
C TYR A 27 3.80 -6.73 1.05
N LEU A 28 2.97 -6.60 0.01
CA LEU A 28 1.52 -6.63 0.13
C LEU A 28 1.06 -8.08 0.11
N ARG A 29 0.53 -8.56 1.23
CA ARG A 29 -0.05 -9.90 1.37
C ARG A 29 -1.55 -9.79 1.32
N GLU A 30 -2.18 -10.68 0.58
CA GLU A 30 -3.64 -10.78 0.59
C GLU A 30 -4.13 -11.24 1.97
N TRP A 31 -5.10 -10.52 2.52
CA TRP A 31 -5.87 -10.97 3.68
C TRP A 31 -7.15 -11.68 3.20
N SER A 32 -7.35 -12.91 3.62
CA SER A 32 -8.54 -13.70 3.30
C SER A 32 -9.60 -13.51 4.39
N LEU A 33 -10.77 -12.99 4.01
CA LEU A 33 -11.92 -12.87 4.92
C LEU A 33 -12.57 -14.22 5.24
N HIS A 34 -12.34 -15.25 4.41
CA HIS A 34 -12.91 -16.58 4.65
C HIS A 34 -12.15 -17.34 5.74
N THR A 35 -10.82 -17.21 5.75
CA THR A 35 -9.94 -17.94 6.67
C THR A 35 -9.44 -17.08 7.83
N GLU A 36 -9.73 -15.78 7.82
CA GLU A 36 -9.21 -14.78 8.76
C GLU A 36 -7.68 -14.83 8.90
N ASP A 37 -7.00 -15.09 7.78
CA ASP A 37 -5.54 -15.22 7.73
C ASP A 37 -5.00 -14.70 6.40
N TYR A 38 -3.68 -14.59 6.28
CA TYR A 38 -3.00 -14.28 5.05
C TYR A 38 -3.18 -15.41 4.03
N GLY A 39 -3.77 -15.07 2.89
CA GLY A 39 -3.84 -15.95 1.74
C GLY A 39 -2.46 -16.17 1.09
N PRO A 40 -2.38 -17.06 0.08
CA PRO A 40 -1.13 -17.39 -0.58
C PRO A 40 -0.62 -16.26 -1.50
N ARG A 41 -1.48 -15.32 -1.89
CA ARG A 41 -1.14 -14.27 -2.85
C ARG A 41 -0.37 -13.15 -2.16
N SER A 42 0.72 -12.75 -2.79
CA SER A 42 1.51 -11.59 -2.37
C SER A 42 2.09 -10.86 -3.57
N VAL A 43 2.43 -9.58 -3.40
CA VAL A 43 3.09 -8.76 -4.41
C VAL A 43 4.05 -7.80 -3.73
N LYS A 44 5.24 -7.65 -4.30
CA LYS A 44 6.20 -6.62 -3.90
C LYS A 44 5.98 -5.38 -4.75
N VAL A 45 5.92 -4.23 -4.09
CA VAL A 45 5.78 -2.94 -4.75
C VAL A 45 6.82 -1.97 -4.23
N ARG A 46 7.25 -1.02 -5.05
CA ARG A 46 8.13 0.08 -4.66
C ARG A 46 7.32 1.35 -4.50
N VAL A 47 7.48 2.05 -3.38
CA VAL A 47 6.85 3.36 -3.15
C VAL A 47 7.49 4.40 -4.06
N THR A 48 6.67 5.07 -4.86
CA THR A 48 7.12 6.09 -5.83
C THR A 48 6.75 7.51 -5.42
N TYR A 49 5.75 7.67 -4.55
CA TYR A 49 5.33 8.96 -4.04
C TYR A 49 4.62 8.81 -2.69
N ILE A 50 4.77 9.83 -1.84
CA ILE A 50 4.18 9.89 -0.51
C ILE A 50 3.49 11.25 -0.32
N PHE A 51 2.20 11.21 0.04
CA PHE A 51 1.46 12.37 0.56
C PHE A 51 1.07 12.10 2.01
N ARG A 52 1.60 12.90 2.94
CA ARG A 52 1.30 12.81 4.37
C ARG A 52 0.20 13.79 4.74
N GLY A 53 -0.78 13.31 5.49
CA GLY A 53 -1.83 14.14 6.04
C GLY A 53 -1.32 15.05 7.17
N PRO A 54 -2.12 16.03 7.60
CA PRO A 54 -3.48 16.31 7.14
C PRO A 54 -3.55 17.12 5.84
N GLY A 55 -4.63 16.93 5.06
CA GLY A 55 -4.91 17.71 3.85
C GLY A 55 -5.65 16.91 2.78
N LEU A 56 -6.40 17.57 1.89
CA LEU A 56 -7.11 16.91 0.77
C LEU A 56 -8.02 15.74 1.19
N GLY A 57 -8.63 15.83 2.38
CA GLY A 57 -9.47 14.75 2.94
C GLY A 57 -8.69 13.63 3.66
N LEU A 58 -7.36 13.68 3.69
CA LEU A 58 -6.53 12.76 4.46
C LEU A 58 -6.40 13.25 5.92
N LYS A 59 -6.65 12.34 6.87
CA LYS A 59 -6.52 12.63 8.31
C LYS A 59 -5.05 12.74 8.72
N SER A 60 -4.79 13.48 9.80
CA SER A 60 -3.46 13.50 10.43
C SER A 60 -3.02 12.09 10.85
N GLY A 61 -1.73 11.78 10.70
CA GLY A 61 -1.17 10.45 10.99
C GLY A 61 -1.49 9.37 9.94
N PHE A 62 -2.04 9.75 8.79
CA PHE A 62 -2.21 8.87 7.63
C PHE A 62 -1.38 9.36 6.45
N VAL A 63 -1.04 8.42 5.58
CA VAL A 63 -0.27 8.62 4.37
C VAL A 63 -0.98 7.97 3.18
N VAL A 64 -0.93 8.62 2.02
CA VAL A 64 -1.22 7.99 0.72
C VAL A 64 0.13 7.71 0.05
N MET A 65 0.39 6.43 -0.25
CA MET A 65 1.60 6.00 -0.94
C MET A 65 1.23 5.53 -2.34
N SER A 66 1.74 6.20 -3.38
CA SER A 66 1.74 5.63 -4.72
C SER A 66 2.84 4.60 -4.84
N PHE A 67 2.63 3.58 -5.67
CA PHE A 67 3.58 2.50 -5.83
C PHE A 67 3.55 1.91 -7.24
N GLU A 68 4.63 1.20 -7.58
CA GLU A 68 4.74 0.37 -8.78
C GLU A 68 5.06 -1.07 -8.40
N VAL A 69 4.50 -2.04 -9.13
CA VAL A 69 4.81 -3.45 -8.94
C VAL A 69 6.25 -3.73 -9.35
N ILE A 70 7.02 -4.37 -8.46
CA ILE A 70 8.38 -4.83 -8.77
C ILE A 70 8.25 -6.10 -9.62
N LYS A 71 8.84 -6.07 -10.82
CA LYS A 71 8.90 -7.20 -11.75
C LYS A 71 10.11 -8.08 -11.49
#